data_AF-A0A7S4FDH5-F1
#
_entry.id   AF-A0A7S4FDH5-F1
#
_cell.length_a   1.000
_cell.length_b   1.000
_cell.length_c   1.000
_cell.angle_alpha   90.00
_cell.angle_beta   90.00
_cell.angle_gamma   90.00
#
_symmetry.space_group_name_H-M   'P 1'
#
loop_
_entity.id
_entity.type
_entity.pdbx_description
1 polymer ?
#
loop_
_entity_poly.entity_id
_entity_poly.type
_entity_poly.pdbx_seq_one_letter_code
_entity_poly.pdbx_strand_id
1 'polypeptide(L)'
;IFFRVLSSGAMMAASNAETTAAAEQASDPDIVEELQALRLGAPPSPASSARPPPLRVALRIVNNAHAPTEGSVWLLEEVGAAQVHAMTHAFYKKAFADPHLTRFFRDKTDPHAERLANWIVEKMGGGSPWTSERRTRPQKVVALAGGHKHVVHDRSSAHVAAWYAPAREPEKVGQHFQLDDSRVWMRLMFWAAREAGLLRHPHFADWYVRFIGHFVRVYERKAPAFARESMRWSEEAARPAAYEAAGRRMPDVVGVTPTEALKQLPPEERHDGAWPYEL
;
A
#
# COMPACT_ATOMS: atom_id res chain seq x y z
N ILE A 1 10.66 30.08 55.79
CA ILE A 1 9.36 30.61 55.29
C ILE A 1 9.70 31.38 54.01
N PHE A 2 9.51 30.94 52.76
CA PHE A 2 8.69 29.93 52.11
C PHE A 2 9.44 29.46 50.84
N PHE A 3 9.57 28.15 50.61
CA PHE A 3 9.75 27.59 49.26
C PHE A 3 8.34 27.43 48.68
N ARG A 4 8.06 27.98 47.49
CA ARG A 4 6.79 27.77 46.80
C ARG A 4 7.02 26.99 45.50
N VAL A 5 6.44 25.80 45.52
CA VAL A 5 6.32 24.79 44.48
C VAL A 5 5.67 25.39 43.22
N LEU A 6 6.36 25.26 42.09
CA LEU A 6 5.80 25.38 40.75
C LEU A 6 6.24 24.15 39.96
N SER A 7 5.43 23.09 39.97
CA SER A 7 5.33 22.08 38.89
C SER A 7 4.33 21.00 39.32
N SER A 8 3.15 20.96 38.67
CA SER A 8 2.23 19.81 38.68
C SER A 8 1.06 20.02 37.70
N GLY A 9 0.63 21.27 37.47
CA GLY A 9 -0.53 21.56 36.61
C GLY A 9 -0.30 21.37 35.10
N ALA A 10 0.90 21.69 34.58
CA ALA A 10 1.19 21.57 33.15
C ALA A 10 1.42 20.12 32.69
N MET A 11 1.96 19.25 33.55
CA MET A 11 2.13 17.82 33.24
C MET A 11 0.80 17.05 33.24
N MET A 12 -0.14 17.37 34.14
CA MET A 12 -1.45 16.69 34.17
C MET A 12 -2.35 17.07 32.97
N ALA A 13 -2.29 18.31 32.48
CA ALA A 13 -3.07 18.72 31.32
C ALA A 13 -2.58 18.08 30.00
N ALA A 14 -1.26 17.97 29.82
CA ALA A 14 -0.66 17.25 28.68
C ALA A 14 -0.99 15.74 28.73
N SER A 15 -0.88 15.13 29.93
CA SER A 15 -1.26 13.72 30.16
C SER A 15 -2.72 13.45 29.81
N ASN A 16 -3.65 14.32 30.20
CA ASN A 16 -5.08 14.11 29.93
C ASN A 16 -5.44 14.30 28.45
N ALA A 17 -4.79 15.22 27.74
CA ALA A 17 -4.98 15.44 26.31
C ALA A 17 -4.41 14.29 25.46
N GLU A 18 -3.23 13.76 25.82
CA GLU A 18 -2.67 12.57 25.18
C GLU A 18 -3.53 11.32 25.44
N THR A 19 -4.12 11.19 26.63
CA THR A 19 -4.99 10.05 26.97
C THR A 19 -6.32 10.10 26.20
N THR A 20 -6.88 11.29 25.96
CA THR A 20 -8.13 11.46 25.17
C THR A 20 -7.88 11.26 23.67
N ALA A 21 -6.79 11.80 23.12
CA ALA A 21 -6.42 11.58 21.73
C ALA A 21 -6.12 10.09 21.44
N ALA A 22 -5.42 9.39 22.33
CA ALA A 22 -5.17 7.96 22.19
C ALA A 22 -6.45 7.12 22.30
N ALA A 23 -7.41 7.53 23.15
CA ALA A 23 -8.71 6.86 23.27
C ALA A 23 -9.61 7.09 22.05
N GLU A 24 -9.62 8.29 21.47
CA GLU A 24 -10.33 8.61 20.22
C GLU A 24 -9.70 7.90 19.01
N GLN A 25 -8.38 7.78 18.98
CA GLN A 25 -7.67 7.05 17.93
C GLN A 25 -7.85 5.53 18.06
N ALA A 26 -8.20 5.02 19.25
CA ALA A 26 -8.54 3.61 19.46
C ALA A 26 -9.97 3.25 19.03
N SER A 27 -10.86 4.23 18.84
CA SER A 27 -12.24 4.05 18.36
C SER A 27 -12.43 4.28 16.86
N ASP A 28 -11.33 4.49 16.14
CA ASP A 28 -11.29 4.60 14.68
C ASP A 28 -11.91 3.34 14.02
N PRO A 29 -13.01 3.48 13.24
CA PRO A 29 -13.69 2.35 12.62
C PRO A 29 -12.79 1.48 11.74
N ASP A 30 -11.83 2.08 11.02
CA ASP A 30 -10.90 1.33 10.18
C ASP A 30 -9.95 0.50 11.05
N ILE A 31 -9.50 1.03 12.20
CA ILE A 31 -8.67 0.27 13.15
C ILE A 31 -9.47 -0.89 13.76
N VAL A 32 -10.75 -0.68 14.09
CA VAL A 32 -11.63 -1.73 14.62
C VAL A 32 -11.83 -2.83 13.57
N GLU A 33 -12.10 -2.47 12.30
CA GLU A 33 -12.25 -3.41 11.20
C GLU A 33 -10.95 -4.19 10.93
N GLU A 34 -9.80 -3.51 10.90
CA GLU A 34 -8.48 -4.13 10.73
C GLU A 34 -8.19 -5.14 11.85
N LEU A 35 -8.43 -4.77 13.11
CA LEU A 35 -8.26 -5.67 14.26
C LEU A 35 -9.23 -6.86 14.22
N GLN A 36 -10.47 -6.63 13.78
CA GLN A 36 -11.45 -7.70 13.62
C GLN A 36 -11.03 -8.69 12.52
N ALA A 37 -10.55 -8.19 11.38
CA ALA A 37 -10.02 -9.03 10.30
C ALA A 37 -8.81 -9.84 10.76
N LEU A 38 -7.90 -9.23 11.52
CA LEU A 38 -6.75 -9.93 12.13
C LEU A 38 -7.19 -11.01 13.13
N ARG A 39 -8.16 -10.73 13.99
CA ARG A 39 -8.70 -11.71 14.96
C ARG A 39 -9.37 -12.88 14.28
N LEU A 40 -10.21 -12.62 13.29
CA LEU A 40 -10.86 -13.68 12.52
C LEU A 40 -9.85 -14.47 11.69
N GLY A 41 -8.76 -13.84 11.27
CA GLY A 41 -7.68 -14.42 10.47
C GLY A 41 -6.55 -15.09 11.25
N ALA A 42 -6.53 -15.00 12.58
CA ALA A 42 -5.43 -15.49 13.40
C ALA A 42 -5.21 -17.00 13.17
N PRO A 43 -4.07 -17.41 12.58
CA PRO A 43 -3.77 -18.81 12.43
C PRO A 43 -3.46 -19.44 13.81
N PRO A 44 -3.66 -20.75 13.97
CA PRO A 44 -3.26 -21.44 15.19
C PRO A 44 -1.75 -21.26 15.45
N SER A 45 -1.35 -21.27 16.74
CA SER A 45 0.04 -21.10 17.18
C SER A 45 1.04 -21.97 16.39
N PRO A 46 2.26 -21.47 16.11
CA PRO A 46 3.22 -22.17 15.29
C PRO A 46 3.74 -23.41 16.04
N ALA A 47 3.22 -24.59 15.68
CA ALA A 47 3.96 -25.83 15.88
C ALA A 47 5.06 -25.89 14.81
N SER A 48 6.27 -25.50 15.22
CA SER A 48 7.50 -25.60 14.43
C SER A 48 7.76 -27.05 14.01
N SER A 49 7.35 -27.39 12.80
CA SER A 49 7.87 -28.52 12.02
C SER A 49 7.75 -28.15 10.54
N ALA A 50 8.65 -28.68 9.71
CA ALA A 50 8.73 -28.41 8.27
C ALA A 50 7.41 -28.78 7.58
N ARG A 51 6.47 -27.84 7.53
CA ARG A 51 5.22 -27.99 6.79
C ARG A 51 5.57 -27.96 5.30
N PRO A 52 5.03 -28.89 4.50
CA PRO A 52 5.20 -28.82 3.06
C PRO A 52 4.62 -27.50 2.52
N PRO A 53 5.21 -26.92 1.47
CA PRO A 53 4.70 -25.68 0.89
C PRO A 53 3.25 -25.88 0.43
N PRO A 54 2.35 -24.91 0.67
CA PRO A 54 0.99 -25.00 0.18
C PRO A 54 1.00 -24.98 -1.35
N LEU A 55 0.13 -25.77 -1.98
CA LEU A 55 -0.05 -25.73 -3.44
C LEU A 55 -0.29 -24.29 -3.93
N ARG A 56 -1.08 -23.53 -3.17
CA ARG A 56 -1.42 -22.13 -3.45
C ARG A 56 -1.70 -21.40 -2.14
N VAL A 57 -1.26 -20.15 -2.05
CA VAL A 57 -1.58 -19.28 -0.90
C VAL A 57 -2.89 -18.55 -1.18
N ALA A 58 -3.93 -18.79 -0.38
CA ALA A 58 -5.24 -18.17 -0.60
C ALA A 58 -5.21 -16.65 -0.35
N LEU A 59 -5.97 -15.89 -1.15
CA LEU A 59 -6.25 -14.47 -0.89
C LEU A 59 -7.59 -14.39 -0.15
N ARG A 60 -7.54 -14.32 1.18
CA ARG A 60 -8.74 -14.40 2.02
C ARG A 60 -9.31 -13.01 2.31
N ILE A 61 -10.53 -12.77 1.84
CA ILE A 61 -11.26 -11.52 2.06
C ILE A 61 -12.41 -11.77 3.04
N VAL A 62 -12.44 -11.03 4.15
CA VAL A 62 -13.48 -11.07 5.18
C VAL A 62 -14.00 -9.66 5.37
N ASN A 63 -15.30 -9.43 5.19
CA ASN A 63 -15.92 -8.11 5.30
C ASN A 63 -15.26 -7.03 4.41
N ASN A 64 -14.82 -7.38 3.20
CA ASN A 64 -14.04 -6.51 2.29
C ASN A 64 -12.61 -6.16 2.74
N ALA A 65 -12.15 -6.70 3.88
CA ALA A 65 -10.77 -6.59 4.33
C ALA A 65 -9.99 -7.89 4.07
N HIS A 66 -8.71 -7.76 3.72
CA HIS A 66 -7.81 -8.92 3.67
C HIS A 66 -7.51 -9.42 5.09
N ALA A 67 -7.69 -10.73 5.30
CA ALA A 67 -7.29 -11.42 6.52
C ALA A 67 -6.11 -12.35 6.24
N PRO A 68 -5.10 -12.44 7.14
CA PRO A 68 -4.01 -13.38 6.97
C PRO A 68 -4.52 -14.84 6.96
N THR A 69 -3.73 -15.72 6.34
CA THR A 69 -3.96 -17.17 6.29
C THR A 69 -2.70 -17.90 6.76
N GLU A 70 -2.81 -19.18 7.10
CA GLU A 70 -1.61 -20.00 7.37
C GLU A 70 -0.60 -19.94 6.21
N GLY A 71 -1.11 -19.93 4.96
CA GLY A 71 -0.26 -19.82 3.77
C GLY A 71 0.44 -18.47 3.63
N SER A 72 -0.21 -17.35 4.01
CA SER A 72 0.43 -16.03 3.92
C SER A 72 1.46 -15.82 5.03
N VAL A 73 1.24 -16.41 6.20
CA VAL A 73 2.21 -16.41 7.31
C VAL A 73 3.45 -17.22 6.92
N TRP A 74 3.26 -18.45 6.45
CA TRP A 74 4.35 -19.27 5.91
C TRP A 74 5.12 -18.51 4.81
N LEU A 75 4.40 -17.85 3.91
CA LEU A 75 5.02 -17.09 2.83
C LEU A 75 5.88 -15.92 3.35
N LEU A 76 5.46 -15.26 4.44
CA LEU A 76 6.24 -14.19 5.08
C LEU A 76 7.50 -14.75 5.76
N GLU A 77 7.42 -15.93 6.36
CA GLU A 77 8.58 -16.64 6.93
C GLU A 77 9.62 -16.97 5.84
N GLU A 78 9.16 -17.45 4.68
CA GLU A 78 10.04 -17.80 3.55
C GLU A 78 10.73 -16.58 2.92
N VAL A 79 10.00 -15.48 2.70
CA VAL A 79 10.56 -14.31 2.01
C VAL A 79 11.22 -13.29 2.94
N GLY A 80 10.83 -13.28 4.21
CA GLY A 80 11.30 -12.37 5.24
C GLY A 80 10.74 -10.95 5.14
N ALA A 81 10.35 -10.38 6.29
CA ALA A 81 9.86 -9.01 6.39
C ALA A 81 10.88 -7.97 5.88
N ALA A 82 12.17 -8.19 6.12
CA ALA A 82 13.24 -7.30 5.64
C ALA A 82 13.23 -7.15 4.11
N GLN A 83 12.87 -8.20 3.37
CA GLN A 83 12.80 -8.14 1.91
C GLN A 83 11.58 -7.37 1.42
N VAL A 84 10.46 -7.43 2.15
CA VAL A 84 9.28 -6.58 1.91
C VAL A 84 9.63 -5.11 2.13
N HIS A 85 10.40 -4.78 3.18
CA HIS A 85 10.92 -3.42 3.36
C HIS A 85 11.84 -3.01 2.21
N ALA A 86 12.80 -3.84 1.81
CA ALA A 86 13.69 -3.53 0.70
C ALA A 86 12.92 -3.24 -0.60
N MET A 87 11.87 -4.02 -0.88
CA MET A 87 10.96 -3.78 -2.00
C MET A 87 10.28 -2.42 -1.91
N THR A 88 9.65 -2.06 -0.78
CA THR A 88 8.91 -0.79 -0.71
C THR A 88 9.83 0.43 -0.76
N HIS A 89 11.04 0.34 -0.18
CA HIS A 89 12.06 1.38 -0.35
C HIS A 89 12.48 1.54 -1.81
N ALA A 90 12.75 0.43 -2.51
CA ALA A 90 13.08 0.44 -3.93
C ALA A 90 11.93 1.00 -4.79
N PHE A 91 10.67 0.72 -4.41
CA PHE A 91 9.48 1.27 -5.06
C PHE A 91 9.40 2.79 -4.88
N TYR A 92 9.47 3.32 -3.66
CA TYR A 92 9.34 4.76 -3.43
C TYR A 92 10.48 5.56 -4.03
N LYS A 93 11.71 5.00 -4.09
CA LYS A 93 12.81 5.61 -4.85
C LYS A 93 12.42 5.84 -6.31
N LYS A 94 11.74 4.87 -6.95
CA LYS A 94 11.25 4.99 -8.33
C LYS A 94 10.06 5.95 -8.41
N ALA A 95 9.06 5.79 -7.55
CA ALA A 95 7.85 6.61 -7.56
C ALA A 95 8.14 8.10 -7.34
N PHE A 96 9.12 8.45 -6.52
CA PHE A 96 9.55 9.84 -6.31
C PHE A 96 10.33 10.44 -7.47
N ALA A 97 10.93 9.60 -8.32
CA ALA A 97 11.66 10.00 -9.51
C ALA A 97 10.78 10.02 -10.77
N ASP A 98 9.61 9.37 -10.73
CA ASP A 98 8.64 9.33 -11.81
C ASP A 98 7.84 10.64 -11.89
N PRO A 99 7.89 11.40 -13.01
CA PRO A 99 7.18 12.67 -13.14
C PRO A 99 5.65 12.55 -13.09
N HIS A 100 5.09 11.40 -13.43
CA HIS A 100 3.65 11.15 -13.40
C HIS A 100 3.16 10.85 -11.98
N LEU A 101 3.90 10.05 -11.21
CA LEU A 101 3.53 9.77 -9.81
C LEU A 101 3.95 10.88 -8.84
N THR A 102 5.04 11.60 -9.13
CA THR A 102 5.60 12.57 -8.17
C THR A 102 4.61 13.65 -7.74
N ARG A 103 3.61 13.97 -8.58
CA ARG A 103 2.58 14.98 -8.32
C ARG A 103 1.62 14.61 -7.18
N PHE A 104 1.54 13.33 -6.83
CA PHE A 104 0.68 12.83 -5.76
C PHE A 104 1.35 12.91 -4.38
N PHE A 105 2.68 13.10 -4.33
CA PHE A 105 3.41 13.18 -3.06
C PHE A 105 3.51 14.63 -2.59
N ARG A 106 2.76 14.96 -1.53
CA ARG A 106 2.89 16.22 -0.81
C ARG A 106 4.27 16.38 -0.17
N ASP A 107 4.79 15.29 0.39
CA ASP A 107 5.96 15.31 1.26
C ASP A 107 6.73 14.01 1.06
N LYS A 108 7.86 14.09 0.35
CA LYS A 108 8.70 12.92 0.06
C LYS A 108 9.55 12.48 1.25
N THR A 109 9.52 13.24 2.36
CA THR A 109 10.25 12.92 3.59
C THR A 109 9.41 12.13 4.59
N ASP A 110 8.09 12.04 4.39
CA ASP A 110 7.24 11.14 5.16
C ASP A 110 7.72 9.67 4.96
N PRO A 111 7.58 8.79 5.98
CA PRO A 111 8.06 7.41 5.94
C PRO A 111 7.12 6.50 5.12
N HIS A 112 6.97 6.82 3.83
CA HIS A 112 6.03 6.14 2.93
C HIS A 112 6.37 4.66 2.74
N ALA A 113 7.67 4.36 2.59
CA ALA A 113 8.16 3.01 2.35
C ALA A 113 7.92 2.10 3.55
N GLU A 114 8.22 2.59 4.75
CA GLU A 114 8.05 1.89 6.01
C GLU A 114 6.57 1.64 6.29
N ARG A 115 5.71 2.64 6.05
CA ARG A 115 4.26 2.52 6.21
C ARG A 115 3.67 1.44 5.30
N LEU A 116 4.05 1.44 4.03
CA LEU A 116 3.58 0.43 3.08
C LEU A 116 4.12 -0.96 3.45
N ALA A 117 5.38 -1.08 3.86
CA ALA A 117 5.98 -2.35 4.27
C ALA A 117 5.26 -2.92 5.49
N ASN A 118 5.09 -2.11 6.54
CA ASN A 118 4.37 -2.50 7.76
C ASN A 118 2.95 -2.98 7.43
N TRP A 119 2.27 -2.29 6.51
CA TRP A 119 0.93 -2.68 6.08
C TRP A 119 0.93 -4.02 5.33
N ILE A 120 1.85 -4.24 4.39
CA ILE A 120 1.98 -5.53 3.68
C ILE A 120 2.32 -6.67 4.68
N VAL A 121 3.30 -6.45 5.55
CA VAL A 121 3.73 -7.43 6.58
C VAL A 121 2.56 -7.80 7.48
N GLU A 122 1.78 -6.82 7.94
CA GLU A 122 0.57 -7.07 8.74
C GLU A 122 -0.48 -7.87 7.95
N LYS A 123 -0.70 -7.57 6.65
CA LYS A 123 -1.61 -8.36 5.81
C LYS A 123 -1.14 -9.80 5.58
N MET A 124 0.17 -10.06 5.61
CA MET A 124 0.71 -11.42 5.54
C MET A 124 0.63 -12.17 6.87
N GLY A 125 0.43 -11.46 7.99
CA GLY A 125 0.30 -12.03 9.33
C GLY A 125 1.52 -11.83 10.22
N GLY A 126 2.42 -10.91 9.90
CA GLY A 126 3.61 -10.56 10.68
C GLY A 126 3.34 -9.74 11.95
N GLY A 127 2.22 -9.97 12.62
CA GLY A 127 1.78 -9.19 13.78
C GLY A 127 1.02 -7.91 13.39
N SER A 128 1.17 -6.83 14.17
CA SER A 128 0.42 -5.59 14.00
C SER A 128 1.28 -4.31 13.82
N PRO A 129 2.38 -4.31 13.03
CA PRO A 129 3.27 -3.16 12.94
C PRO A 129 2.60 -1.91 12.34
N TRP A 130 1.67 -2.08 11.39
CA TRP A 130 0.94 -0.96 10.80
C TRP A 130 -0.08 -0.40 11.78
N THR A 131 -0.89 -1.27 12.37
CA THR A 131 -1.91 -0.87 13.35
C THR A 131 -1.28 -0.21 14.57
N SER A 132 -0.17 -0.75 15.09
CA SER A 132 0.54 -0.18 16.25
C SER A 132 1.12 1.20 15.95
N GLU A 133 1.79 1.39 14.81
CA GLU A 133 2.34 2.71 14.46
C GLU A 133 1.25 3.74 14.18
N ARG A 134 0.16 3.34 13.49
CA ARG A 134 -1.00 4.22 13.20
C ARG A 134 -1.62 4.77 14.48
N ARG A 135 -1.73 3.98 15.55
CA ARG A 135 -2.32 4.41 16.84
C ARG A 135 -1.56 5.55 17.49
N THR A 136 -0.25 5.63 17.29
CA THR A 136 0.61 6.66 17.88
C THR A 136 0.97 7.76 16.88
N ARG A 137 0.50 7.66 15.65
CA ARG A 137 0.88 8.58 14.58
C ARG A 137 0.26 9.97 14.85
N PRO A 138 1.07 11.06 14.81
CA PRO A 138 0.54 12.41 14.96
C PRO A 138 -0.49 12.73 13.87
N GLN A 139 -1.62 13.29 14.28
CA GLN A 139 -2.62 13.84 13.38
C GLN A 139 -2.10 15.16 12.79
N LYS A 140 -1.51 15.10 11.59
CA LYS A 140 -0.92 16.27 10.94
C LYS A 140 -1.97 16.99 10.11
N VAL A 141 -2.32 18.23 10.47
CA VAL A 141 -3.10 19.12 9.61
C VAL A 141 -2.20 19.59 8.47
N VAL A 142 -2.62 19.36 7.23
CA VAL A 142 -1.88 19.75 6.03
C VAL A 142 -2.70 20.71 5.18
N ALA A 143 -2.01 21.65 4.55
CA ALA A 143 -2.59 22.50 3.51
C ALA A 143 -2.63 21.74 2.19
N LEU A 144 -3.77 21.83 1.51
CA LEU A 144 -4.03 21.22 0.22
C LEU A 144 -4.31 22.31 -0.82
N ALA A 145 -4.38 21.92 -2.10
CA ALA A 145 -4.75 22.84 -3.18
C ALA A 145 -6.10 23.53 -2.90
N GLY A 146 -6.29 24.75 -3.41
CA GLY A 146 -7.55 25.50 -3.20
C GLY A 146 -7.78 26.01 -1.77
N GLY A 147 -6.77 25.98 -0.89
CA GLY A 147 -6.87 26.46 0.49
C GLY A 147 -7.52 25.47 1.46
N HIS A 148 -7.80 24.24 1.02
CA HIS A 148 -8.33 23.19 1.89
C HIS A 148 -7.32 22.80 2.98
N LYS A 149 -7.83 22.45 4.16
CA LYS A 149 -7.05 21.85 5.25
C LYS A 149 -7.57 20.44 5.50
N HIS A 150 -6.68 19.49 5.74
CA HIS A 150 -7.04 18.09 5.97
C HIS A 150 -6.12 17.45 7.01
N VAL A 151 -6.66 16.52 7.80
CA VAL A 151 -5.87 15.77 8.80
C VAL A 151 -5.43 14.46 8.17
N VAL A 152 -4.12 14.28 8.00
CA VAL A 152 -3.55 13.03 7.48
C VAL A 152 -3.04 12.19 8.64
N HIS A 153 -3.61 11.00 8.80
CA HIS A 153 -3.26 10.09 9.90
C HIS A 153 -3.36 8.60 9.52
N ASP A 154 -4.07 8.24 8.46
CA ASP A 154 -4.27 6.87 8.01
C ASP A 154 -4.08 6.73 6.49
N ARG A 155 -4.37 5.54 5.95
CA ARG A 155 -4.33 5.28 4.51
C ARG A 155 -5.35 6.15 3.77
N SER A 156 -6.59 6.20 4.23
CA SER A 156 -7.71 6.82 3.51
C SER A 156 -7.50 8.34 3.38
N SER A 157 -7.21 9.03 4.49
CA SER A 157 -6.86 10.45 4.54
C SER A 157 -5.59 10.80 3.76
N ALA A 158 -4.59 9.90 3.73
CA ALA A 158 -3.40 10.11 2.91
C ALA A 158 -3.70 10.10 1.41
N HIS A 159 -4.60 9.22 0.94
CA HIS A 159 -5.01 9.21 -0.48
C HIS A 159 -5.89 10.42 -0.82
N VAL A 160 -6.76 10.86 0.09
CA VAL A 160 -7.49 12.14 -0.08
C VAL A 160 -6.51 13.30 -0.22
N ALA A 161 -5.51 13.39 0.65
CA ALA A 161 -4.48 14.43 0.54
C ALA A 161 -3.70 14.36 -0.78
N ALA A 162 -3.47 13.15 -1.32
CA ALA A 162 -2.85 12.96 -2.64
C ALA A 162 -3.74 13.47 -3.78
N TRP A 163 -5.07 13.27 -3.71
CA TRP A 163 -6.00 13.79 -4.72
C TRP A 163 -6.00 15.32 -4.78
N TYR A 164 -5.79 15.97 -3.64
CA TYR A 164 -5.72 17.42 -3.54
C TYR A 164 -4.29 17.96 -3.41
N ALA A 165 -3.29 17.17 -3.82
CA ALA A 165 -1.89 17.60 -3.71
C ALA A 165 -1.63 18.86 -4.56
N PRO A 166 -0.97 19.90 -4.00
CA PRO A 166 -0.70 21.15 -4.72
C PRO A 166 0.15 21.01 -5.99
N ALA A 167 0.89 19.90 -6.13
CA ALA A 167 1.71 19.62 -7.31
C ALA A 167 0.92 19.07 -8.50
N ARG A 168 -0.40 18.81 -8.35
CA ARG A 168 -1.26 18.37 -9.45
C ARG A 168 -1.64 19.54 -10.35
N GLU A 169 -1.94 19.21 -11.60
CA GLU A 169 -2.52 20.17 -12.54
C GLU A 169 -3.85 20.74 -11.98
N PRO A 170 -4.09 22.06 -12.05
CA PRO A 170 -5.26 22.69 -11.42
C PRO A 170 -6.59 22.03 -11.76
N GLU A 171 -6.78 21.65 -13.02
CA GLU A 171 -7.99 20.99 -13.53
C GLU A 171 -8.14 19.53 -13.08
N LYS A 172 -7.08 18.93 -12.51
CA LYS A 172 -7.06 17.55 -11.98
C LYS A 172 -7.12 17.47 -10.46
N VAL A 173 -6.97 18.59 -9.75
CA VAL A 173 -7.10 18.63 -8.28
C VAL A 173 -8.46 18.07 -7.84
N GLY A 174 -8.44 17.20 -6.84
CA GLY A 174 -9.63 16.53 -6.29
C GLY A 174 -10.10 15.30 -7.07
N GLN A 175 -9.60 15.07 -8.29
CA GLN A 175 -9.94 13.84 -9.03
C GLN A 175 -9.29 12.62 -8.37
N HIS A 176 -10.00 11.50 -8.32
CA HIS A 176 -9.44 10.23 -7.84
C HIS A 176 -8.33 9.73 -8.78
N PHE A 177 -7.59 8.70 -8.35
CA PHE A 177 -6.62 8.04 -9.22
C PHE A 177 -7.31 7.47 -10.45
N GLN A 178 -6.64 7.59 -11.59
CA GLN A 178 -7.10 7.07 -12.86
C GLN A 178 -6.38 5.77 -13.21
N LEU A 179 -6.76 5.19 -14.35
CA LEU A 179 -6.19 3.93 -14.82
C LEU A 179 -4.69 4.02 -15.10
N ASP A 180 -4.23 5.11 -15.69
CA ASP A 180 -2.80 5.32 -15.95
C ASP A 180 -2.00 5.48 -14.65
N ASP A 181 -2.50 6.26 -13.67
CA ASP A 181 -1.89 6.41 -12.34
C ASP A 181 -1.66 5.03 -11.70
N SER A 182 -2.70 4.19 -11.72
CA SER A 182 -2.68 2.85 -11.13
C SER A 182 -1.72 1.91 -11.86
N ARG A 183 -1.66 1.98 -13.19
CA ARG A 183 -0.78 1.13 -14.00
C ARG A 183 0.69 1.51 -13.86
N VAL A 184 1.02 2.80 -13.84
CA VAL A 184 2.39 3.26 -13.57
C VAL A 184 2.81 2.80 -12.17
N TRP A 185 1.95 2.97 -11.17
CA TRP A 185 2.19 2.49 -9.81
C TRP A 185 2.47 0.98 -9.77
N MET A 186 1.63 0.16 -10.40
CA MET A 186 1.79 -1.30 -10.41
C MET A 186 3.09 -1.74 -11.09
N ARG A 187 3.42 -1.17 -12.26
CA ARG A 187 4.66 -1.50 -12.98
C ARG A 187 5.91 -1.21 -12.14
N LEU A 188 5.97 -0.05 -11.50
CA LEU A 188 7.08 0.31 -10.61
C LEU A 188 7.13 -0.57 -9.35
N MET A 189 5.96 -0.95 -8.81
CA MET A 189 5.88 -1.85 -7.65
C MET A 189 6.39 -3.25 -7.98
N PHE A 190 5.95 -3.86 -9.08
CA PHE A 190 6.42 -5.19 -9.49
C PHE A 190 7.88 -5.17 -9.91
N TRP A 191 8.37 -4.10 -10.53
CA TRP A 191 9.80 -3.94 -10.79
C TRP A 191 10.61 -3.89 -9.47
N ALA A 192 10.17 -3.11 -8.49
CA ALA A 192 10.82 -3.10 -7.17
C ALA A 192 10.78 -4.47 -6.47
N ALA A 193 9.66 -5.20 -6.56
CA ALA A 193 9.54 -6.56 -6.03
C ALA A 193 10.52 -7.53 -6.69
N ARG A 194 10.76 -7.36 -8.00
CA ARG A 194 11.73 -8.17 -8.75
C ARG A 194 13.17 -7.88 -8.34
N GLU A 195 13.53 -6.61 -8.20
CA GLU A 195 14.86 -6.20 -7.74
C GLU A 195 15.14 -6.67 -6.31
N ALA A 196 14.12 -6.65 -5.46
CA ALA A 196 14.17 -7.23 -4.13
C ALA A 196 14.16 -8.78 -4.15
N GLY A 197 14.18 -9.45 -5.30
CA GLY A 197 14.23 -10.91 -5.37
C GLY A 197 12.95 -11.63 -4.93
N LEU A 198 11.93 -10.92 -4.46
CA LEU A 198 10.67 -11.50 -3.97
C LEU A 198 9.93 -12.27 -5.07
N LEU A 199 9.96 -11.77 -6.31
CA LEU A 199 9.30 -12.42 -7.44
C LEU A 199 10.03 -13.68 -7.94
N ARG A 200 11.20 -14.05 -7.37
CA ARG A 200 11.84 -15.35 -7.63
C ARG A 200 11.14 -16.48 -6.87
N HIS A 201 10.41 -16.15 -5.80
CA HIS A 201 9.62 -17.12 -5.05
C HIS A 201 8.24 -17.29 -5.70
N PRO A 202 7.91 -18.43 -6.33
CA PRO A 202 6.74 -18.57 -7.18
C PRO A 202 5.42 -18.38 -6.43
N HIS A 203 5.32 -18.88 -5.20
CA HIS A 203 4.13 -18.65 -4.36
C HIS A 203 3.98 -17.19 -3.96
N PHE A 204 5.09 -16.45 -3.80
CA PHE A 204 5.03 -15.03 -3.48
C PHE A 204 4.58 -14.25 -4.70
N ALA A 205 5.15 -14.54 -5.86
CA ALA A 205 4.77 -13.92 -7.12
C ALA A 205 3.27 -14.07 -7.40
N ASP A 206 2.73 -15.29 -7.34
CA ASP A 206 1.30 -15.55 -7.53
C ASP A 206 0.43 -14.83 -6.49
N TRP A 207 0.75 -14.96 -5.20
CA TRP A 207 -0.01 -14.32 -4.13
C TRP A 207 0.02 -12.79 -4.25
N TYR A 208 1.20 -12.21 -4.47
CA TYR A 208 1.40 -10.76 -4.45
C TYR A 208 0.72 -10.06 -5.63
N VAL A 209 0.71 -10.68 -6.81
CA VAL A 209 0.01 -10.13 -7.98
C VAL A 209 -1.50 -10.11 -7.75
N ARG A 210 -2.05 -11.17 -7.15
CA ARG A 210 -3.46 -11.22 -6.74
C ARG A 210 -3.78 -10.22 -5.62
N PHE A 211 -2.89 -10.10 -4.63
CA PHE A 211 -2.99 -9.14 -3.53
C PHE A 211 -3.04 -7.70 -4.04
N ILE A 212 -2.10 -7.29 -4.90
CA ILE A 212 -2.10 -5.96 -5.52
C ILE A 212 -3.35 -5.76 -6.39
N GLY A 213 -3.74 -6.78 -7.18
CA GLY A 213 -4.96 -6.74 -7.98
C GLY A 213 -6.23 -6.47 -7.16
N HIS A 214 -6.32 -7.04 -5.95
CA HIS A 214 -7.45 -6.80 -5.06
C HIS A 214 -7.43 -5.36 -4.55
N PHE A 215 -6.30 -4.90 -4.01
CA PHE A 215 -6.24 -3.58 -3.36
C PHE A 215 -6.28 -2.41 -4.33
N VAL A 216 -5.74 -2.55 -5.55
CA VAL A 216 -5.81 -1.48 -6.55
C VAL A 216 -7.25 -1.19 -6.99
N ARG A 217 -8.15 -2.16 -6.88
CA ARG A 217 -9.58 -2.02 -7.20
C ARG A 217 -10.28 -0.92 -6.39
N VAL A 218 -9.80 -0.66 -5.16
CA VAL A 218 -10.35 0.39 -4.28
C VAL A 218 -10.11 1.78 -4.86
N TYR A 219 -9.02 1.94 -5.62
CA TYR A 219 -8.61 3.21 -6.20
C TYR A 219 -9.14 3.39 -7.63
N GLU A 220 -9.04 2.35 -8.46
CA GLU A 220 -9.52 2.36 -9.84
C GLU A 220 -10.05 0.97 -10.21
N ARG A 221 -11.36 0.87 -10.47
CA ARG A 221 -12.05 -0.41 -10.66
C ARG A 221 -11.57 -1.19 -11.88
N LYS A 222 -11.03 -0.51 -12.90
CA LYS A 222 -10.53 -1.14 -14.14
C LYS A 222 -9.08 -1.61 -14.01
N ALA A 223 -8.34 -1.13 -13.01
CA ALA A 223 -6.91 -1.45 -12.84
C ALA A 223 -6.59 -2.93 -12.59
N PRO A 224 -7.42 -3.74 -11.88
CA PRO A 224 -7.08 -5.13 -11.57
C PRO A 224 -6.69 -5.97 -12.81
N ALA A 225 -7.40 -5.82 -13.93
CA ALA A 225 -7.12 -6.55 -15.17
C ALA A 225 -5.66 -6.37 -15.69
N PHE A 226 -4.98 -5.30 -15.26
CA PHE A 226 -3.61 -4.96 -15.68
C PHE A 226 -2.52 -5.40 -14.70
N ALA A 227 -2.84 -6.02 -13.57
CA ALA A 227 -1.83 -6.42 -12.60
C ALA A 227 -0.88 -7.50 -13.15
N ARG A 228 -1.42 -8.52 -13.83
CA ARG A 228 -0.58 -9.55 -14.51
C ARG A 228 0.27 -8.95 -15.63
N GLU A 229 -0.30 -8.06 -16.44
CA GLU A 229 0.44 -7.34 -17.47
C GLU A 229 1.56 -6.47 -16.87
N SER A 230 1.28 -5.76 -15.79
CA SER A 230 2.27 -4.91 -15.10
C SER A 230 3.40 -5.74 -14.48
N MET A 231 3.08 -6.94 -13.98
CA MET A 231 4.10 -7.89 -13.52
C MET A 231 4.96 -8.40 -14.68
N ARG A 232 4.37 -8.81 -15.81
CA ARG A 232 5.10 -9.21 -17.03
C ARG A 232 5.96 -8.07 -17.58
N TRP A 233 5.47 -6.83 -17.51
CA TRP A 233 6.25 -5.65 -17.89
C TRP A 233 7.56 -5.54 -17.12
N SER A 234 7.55 -5.87 -15.82
CA SER A 234 8.78 -5.83 -15.02
C SER A 234 9.79 -6.95 -15.34
N GLU A 235 9.37 -8.00 -16.07
CA GLU A 235 10.21 -9.17 -16.38
C GLU A 235 11.19 -8.91 -17.51
N GLU A 236 10.79 -8.10 -18.48
CA GLU A 236 11.60 -7.76 -19.63
C GLU A 236 12.66 -6.72 -19.26
N ALA A 237 13.92 -7.15 -19.15
CA ALA A 237 15.04 -6.29 -18.75
C ALA A 237 15.20 -5.01 -19.61
N ALA A 238 14.75 -5.03 -20.87
CA ALA A 238 14.78 -3.88 -21.75
C ALA A 238 13.77 -2.78 -21.34
N ARG A 239 12.68 -3.11 -20.65
CA ARG A 239 11.62 -2.15 -20.32
C ARG A 239 12.03 -1.14 -19.23
N PRO A 240 12.69 -1.52 -18.12
CA PRO A 240 13.29 -0.56 -17.20
C PRO A 240 14.27 0.41 -17.88
N ALA A 241 15.16 -0.10 -18.74
CA ALA A 241 16.11 0.73 -19.46
C ALA A 241 15.40 1.71 -20.42
N ALA A 242 14.38 1.24 -21.15
CA ALA A 242 13.56 2.10 -22.00
C ALA A 242 12.79 3.16 -21.20
N TYR A 243 12.26 2.80 -20.03
CA TYR A 243 11.60 3.73 -19.12
C TYR A 243 12.57 4.82 -18.63
N GLU A 244 13.79 4.45 -18.24
CA GLU A 244 14.81 5.42 -17.84
C GLU A 244 15.23 6.33 -19.00
N ALA A 245 15.46 5.76 -20.19
CA ALA A 245 15.79 6.52 -21.41
C ALA A 245 14.66 7.47 -21.84
N ALA A 246 13.40 7.12 -21.58
CA ALA A 246 12.22 7.97 -21.79
C ALA A 246 12.04 9.05 -20.71
N GLY A 247 13.06 9.31 -19.88
CA GLY A 247 12.99 10.28 -18.80
C GLY A 247 12.03 9.87 -17.69
N ARG A 248 11.98 8.56 -17.39
CA ARG A 248 11.10 7.94 -16.38
C ARG A 248 9.62 8.15 -16.70
N ARG A 249 9.24 7.93 -17.95
CA ARG A 249 7.85 8.03 -18.41
C ARG A 249 7.42 6.72 -19.08
N MET A 250 6.14 6.40 -18.97
CA MET A 250 5.51 5.24 -19.60
C MET A 250 4.52 5.71 -20.67
N PRO A 251 4.97 6.04 -21.90
CA PRO A 251 4.11 6.59 -22.95
C PRO A 251 3.06 5.58 -23.45
N ASP A 252 3.28 4.29 -23.22
CA ASP A 252 2.32 3.21 -23.49
C ASP A 252 1.23 3.08 -22.39
N VAL A 253 1.29 3.90 -21.35
CA VAL A 253 0.33 3.93 -20.23
C VAL A 253 -0.31 5.31 -20.09
N VAL A 254 0.50 6.36 -19.95
CA VAL A 254 0.01 7.71 -19.64
C VAL A 254 -0.68 8.30 -20.86
N GLY A 255 -1.95 8.71 -20.69
CA GLY A 255 -2.76 9.27 -21.77
C GLY A 255 -3.37 8.22 -22.72
N VAL A 256 -3.15 6.93 -22.49
CA VAL A 256 -3.77 5.85 -23.28
C VAL A 256 -5.21 5.65 -22.82
N THR A 257 -6.15 5.56 -23.78
CA THR A 257 -7.57 5.37 -23.44
C THR A 257 -7.81 3.98 -22.84
N PRO A 258 -8.86 3.78 -22.01
CA PRO A 258 -9.17 2.44 -21.49
C PRO A 258 -9.35 1.36 -22.57
N THR A 259 -9.96 1.72 -23.70
CA THR A 259 -10.16 0.80 -24.83
C THR A 259 -8.84 0.40 -25.47
N GLU A 260 -7.89 1.32 -25.63
CA GLU A 260 -6.56 1.02 -26.14
C GLU A 260 -5.72 0.24 -25.13
N ALA A 261 -5.81 0.58 -23.84
CA ALA A 261 -5.15 -0.14 -22.78
C ALA A 261 -5.56 -1.62 -22.77
N LEU A 262 -6.85 -1.94 -22.91
CA LEU A 262 -7.33 -3.33 -22.98
C LEU A 262 -6.73 -4.13 -24.13
N LYS A 263 -6.35 -3.49 -25.25
CA LYS A 263 -5.69 -4.19 -26.37
C LYS A 263 -4.28 -4.69 -26.01
N GLN A 264 -3.68 -4.13 -24.96
CA GLN A 264 -2.37 -4.54 -24.44
C GLN A 264 -2.44 -5.83 -23.61
N LEU A 265 -3.66 -6.28 -23.25
CA LEU A 265 -3.88 -7.55 -22.56
C LEU A 265 -4.07 -8.70 -23.56
N PRO A 266 -3.63 -9.92 -23.20
CA PRO A 266 -4.03 -11.14 -23.91
C PRO A 266 -5.56 -11.23 -24.01
N PRO A 267 -6.12 -11.74 -25.13
CA PRO A 267 -7.58 -11.78 -25.34
C PRO A 267 -8.36 -12.40 -24.19
N GLU A 268 -7.85 -13.48 -23.60
CA GLU A 268 -8.43 -14.21 -22.48
C GLU A 268 -8.45 -13.41 -21.17
N GLU A 269 -7.55 -12.45 -20.98
CA GLU A 269 -7.47 -11.65 -19.76
C GLU A 269 -8.36 -10.40 -19.79
N ARG A 270 -8.83 -9.96 -20.97
CA ARG A 270 -9.56 -8.68 -21.14
C ARG A 270 -10.89 -8.61 -20.40
N HIS A 271 -11.52 -9.77 -20.19
CA HIS A 271 -12.85 -9.91 -19.63
C HIS A 271 -12.89 -10.90 -18.45
N ASP A 272 -11.72 -11.19 -17.88
CA ASP A 272 -11.58 -12.05 -16.70
C ASP A 272 -12.11 -11.32 -15.45
N GLY A 273 -13.40 -11.50 -15.19
CA GLY A 273 -14.10 -10.88 -14.05
C GLY A 273 -13.88 -11.61 -12.72
N ALA A 274 -13.36 -12.82 -12.75
CA ALA A 274 -13.21 -13.68 -11.58
C ALA A 274 -11.82 -13.48 -10.90
N TRP A 275 -10.82 -13.09 -11.67
CA TRP A 275 -9.53 -12.65 -11.13
C TRP A 275 -9.65 -11.36 -10.30
N PRO A 276 -8.92 -11.20 -9.17
CA PRO A 276 -7.84 -12.04 -8.63
C PRO A 276 -8.26 -13.18 -7.69
N TYR A 277 -9.54 -13.54 -7.63
CA TYR A 277 -10.07 -14.37 -6.55
C TYR A 277 -10.26 -15.85 -6.89
N GLU A 278 -10.10 -16.25 -8.15
CA GLU A 278 -10.39 -17.62 -8.58
C GLU A 278 -9.81 -18.65 -7.61
N LEU A 279 -10.72 -19.45 -7.05
CA LEU A 279 -10.54 -20.46 -6.00
C LEU A 279 -10.01 -21.76 -6.61
#